data_AF-A0A897MNP1-F1
#
_entry.id   AF-A0A897MNP1-F1
#
_cell.length_a   1.000
_cell.length_b   1.000
_cell.length_c   1.000
_cell.angle_alpha   90.00
_cell.angle_beta   90.00
_cell.angle_gamma   90.00
#
_symmetry.space_group_name_H-M   'P 1'
#
loop_
_entity.id
_entity.type
_entity.pdbx_description
1 polymer ?
#
loop_
_entity_poly.entity_id
_entity_poly.type
_entity_poly.pdbx_seq_one_letter_code
_entity_poly.pdbx_strand_id
1 'polypeptide(L)'
;MRLLERHLASDSLVAETAFEPNAYEPRLLHGVLAAERYPDSVTAVRLDIRWFTTGDFSIHYVEDHEDGTRWECRWDRHPNTHNTRLHFHEPPSATGVTDLDLPSLHPLDVYSTVLAAIENRLETLWSAM
;
A
#
# COMPACT_ATOMS: atom_id res chain seq x y z
N MET A 1 -9.05 -9.23 -7.11
CA MET A 1 -8.66 -9.24 -5.68
C MET A 1 -8.00 -10.54 -5.22
N ARG A 2 -8.57 -11.74 -5.44
CA ARG A 2 -7.92 -13.03 -5.04
C ARG A 2 -6.49 -13.24 -5.55
N LEU A 3 -6.19 -12.75 -6.76
CA LEU A 3 -4.83 -12.77 -7.27
C LEU A 3 -3.89 -11.97 -6.35
N LEU A 4 -4.23 -10.74 -6.00
CA LEU A 4 -3.42 -9.88 -5.14
C LEU A 4 -3.25 -10.48 -3.74
N GLU A 5 -4.33 -10.99 -3.13
CA GLU A 5 -4.27 -11.68 -1.83
C GLU A 5 -3.27 -12.83 -1.84
N ARG A 6 -3.33 -13.71 -2.84
CA ARG A 6 -2.37 -14.82 -2.94
C ARG A 6 -0.91 -14.36 -3.01
N HIS A 7 -0.64 -13.25 -3.68
CA HIS A 7 0.70 -12.70 -3.78
C HIS A 7 1.13 -12.05 -2.45
N LEU A 8 0.28 -11.21 -1.85
CA LEU A 8 0.52 -10.64 -0.52
C LEU A 8 0.81 -11.73 0.50
N ALA A 9 -0.06 -12.74 0.60
CA ALA A 9 0.07 -13.83 1.57
C ALA A 9 1.30 -14.74 1.33
N SER A 10 1.93 -14.65 0.16
CA SER A 10 3.18 -15.38 -0.14
C SER A 10 4.44 -14.56 0.15
N ASP A 11 4.29 -13.27 0.43
CA ASP A 11 5.40 -12.36 0.66
C ASP A 11 5.88 -12.41 2.12
N SER A 12 7.20 -12.50 2.31
CA SER A 12 7.83 -12.49 3.64
C SER A 12 7.63 -11.21 4.45
N LEU A 13 7.20 -10.12 3.81
CA LEU A 13 6.88 -8.85 4.45
C LEU A 13 5.48 -8.84 5.06
N VAL A 14 4.60 -9.76 4.65
CA VAL A 14 3.19 -9.78 5.05
C VAL A 14 2.96 -10.88 6.09
N ALA A 15 2.46 -10.50 7.26
CA ALA A 15 2.13 -11.44 8.32
C ALA A 15 0.73 -12.04 8.16
N GLU A 16 -0.24 -11.22 7.74
CA GLU A 16 -1.63 -11.64 7.60
C GLU A 16 -2.32 -10.91 6.46
N THR A 17 -3.32 -11.56 5.85
CA THR A 17 -4.24 -10.92 4.92
C THR A 17 -5.69 -11.22 5.28
N ALA A 18 -6.57 -10.25 5.06
CA ALA A 18 -8.01 -10.39 5.27
C ALA A 18 -8.79 -9.63 4.20
N PHE A 19 -9.99 -10.12 3.87
CA PHE A 19 -10.94 -9.37 3.04
C PHE A 19 -12.02 -8.72 3.89
N GLU A 20 -12.35 -7.47 3.59
CA GLU A 20 -13.48 -6.78 4.18
C GLU A 20 -14.64 -6.57 3.18
N PRO A 21 -15.91 -6.71 3.62
CA PRO A 21 -16.30 -7.20 4.95
C PRO A 21 -16.04 -8.70 5.14
N ASN A 22 -15.88 -9.47 4.05
CA ASN A 22 -15.51 -10.89 4.10
C ASN A 22 -15.02 -11.38 2.72
N ALA A 23 -14.59 -12.63 2.68
CA ALA A 23 -13.99 -13.26 1.50
C ALA A 23 -14.97 -13.55 0.34
N TYR A 24 -16.28 -13.50 0.57
CA TYR A 24 -17.32 -13.71 -0.45
C TYR A 24 -17.71 -12.41 -1.17
N GLU A 25 -17.58 -11.28 -0.47
CA GLU A 25 -17.83 -9.94 -1.00
C GLU A 25 -16.59 -9.05 -0.81
N PRO A 26 -15.45 -9.37 -1.43
CA PRO A 26 -14.19 -8.67 -1.16
C PRO A 26 -14.23 -7.25 -1.73
N ARG A 27 -14.29 -6.24 -0.86
CA ARG A 27 -14.26 -4.80 -1.24
C ARG A 27 -12.92 -4.16 -0.93
N LEU A 28 -12.28 -4.63 0.14
CA LEU A 28 -10.93 -4.24 0.57
C LEU A 28 -10.14 -5.50 0.88
N LEU A 29 -8.89 -5.55 0.44
CA LEU A 29 -7.88 -6.50 0.90
C LEU A 29 -7.00 -5.76 1.89
N HIS A 30 -7.03 -6.19 3.15
CA HIS A 30 -6.20 -5.68 4.21
C HIS A 30 -5.00 -6.61 4.38
N GLY A 31 -3.78 -6.06 4.34
CA GLY A 31 -2.56 -6.77 4.66
C GLY A 31 -1.90 -6.19 5.90
N VAL A 32 -1.64 -7.02 6.90
CA VAL A 32 -0.82 -6.65 8.08
C VAL A 32 0.62 -7.01 7.75
N LEU A 33 1.53 -6.06 7.89
CA LEU A 33 2.94 -6.29 7.62
C LEU A 33 3.64 -6.79 8.89
N ALA A 34 4.64 -7.65 8.67
CA ALA A 34 5.41 -8.31 9.71
C ALA A 34 6.20 -7.29 10.55
N ALA A 35 5.83 -7.14 11.82
CA ALA A 35 6.39 -6.12 12.72
C ALA A 35 7.91 -6.27 12.89
N GLU A 36 8.43 -7.51 12.86
CA GLU A 36 9.86 -7.82 12.93
C GLU A 36 10.69 -7.27 11.76
N ARG A 37 10.03 -6.80 10.69
CA ARG A 37 10.70 -6.15 9.55
C ARG A 37 10.96 -4.66 9.82
N TYR A 38 10.33 -4.09 10.83
CA TYR A 38 10.37 -2.67 11.15
C TYR A 38 11.17 -2.41 12.43
N PRO A 39 11.73 -1.20 12.60
CA PRO A 39 12.32 -0.80 13.88
C PRO A 39 11.23 -0.62 14.95
N ASP A 40 11.60 -0.76 16.22
CA ASP A 40 10.68 -0.71 17.36
C ASP A 40 9.86 0.60 17.44
N SER A 41 10.35 1.68 16.83
CA SER A 41 9.62 2.96 16.74
C SER A 41 8.35 2.88 15.88
N VAL A 42 8.22 1.86 15.02
CA VAL A 42 7.03 1.60 14.21
C VAL A 42 6.22 0.47 14.86
N THR A 43 5.03 0.81 15.34
CA THR A 43 4.22 -0.05 16.21
C THR A 43 3.19 -0.89 15.46
N ALA A 44 2.72 -0.42 14.31
CA ALA A 44 1.80 -1.16 13.45
C ALA A 44 1.97 -0.71 12.00
N VAL A 45 1.84 -1.67 11.08
CA VAL A 45 1.95 -1.41 9.64
C VAL A 45 0.91 -2.18 8.86
N ARG A 46 0.26 -1.50 7.92
CA ARG A 46 -0.77 -2.09 7.07
C ARG A 46 -0.72 -1.61 5.63
N LEU A 47 -1.20 -2.48 4.74
CA LEU A 47 -1.41 -2.22 3.32
C LEU A 47 -2.85 -2.54 2.94
N ASP A 48 -3.61 -1.51 2.59
CA ASP A 48 -5.00 -1.58 2.19
C ASP A 48 -5.13 -1.49 0.67
N ILE A 49 -5.76 -2.48 0.04
CA ILE A 49 -5.90 -2.55 -1.42
C ILE A 49 -7.37 -2.64 -1.84
N ARG A 50 -7.81 -1.66 -2.61
CA ARG A 50 -9.08 -1.67 -3.35
C ARG A 50 -8.79 -1.79 -4.83
N TRP A 51 -9.49 -2.69 -5.52
CA TRP A 51 -9.31 -2.90 -6.95
C TRP A 51 -10.66 -3.08 -7.65
N PHE A 52 -10.91 -2.28 -8.68
CA PHE A 52 -12.18 -2.25 -9.41
C PHE A 52 -12.03 -2.88 -10.80
N THR A 53 -13.11 -3.43 -11.34
CA THR A 53 -13.15 -4.00 -12.69
C THR A 53 -12.96 -2.96 -13.79
N THR A 54 -13.16 -1.68 -13.47
CA THR A 54 -12.85 -0.52 -14.34
C THR A 54 -11.34 -0.27 -14.49
N GLY A 55 -10.51 -1.02 -13.76
CA GLY A 55 -9.07 -0.80 -13.64
C GLY A 55 -8.71 0.33 -12.67
N ASP A 56 -9.68 0.92 -11.98
CA ASP A 56 -9.41 1.84 -10.89
C ASP A 56 -8.91 1.07 -9.67
N PHE A 57 -8.08 1.71 -8.86
CA PHE A 57 -7.57 1.13 -7.64
C PHE A 57 -7.18 2.20 -6.63
N SER A 58 -7.07 1.79 -5.38
CA SER A 58 -6.40 2.54 -4.33
C SER A 58 -5.57 1.57 -3.51
N ILE A 59 -4.31 1.91 -3.29
CA ILE A 59 -3.39 1.16 -2.46
C ILE A 59 -2.86 2.11 -1.40
N HIS A 60 -3.14 1.84 -0.13
CA HIS A 60 -2.83 2.73 0.99
C HIS A 60 -1.92 2.01 1.97
N TYR A 61 -0.71 2.53 2.11
CA TYR A 61 0.26 2.05 3.08
C TYR A 61 0.30 3.01 4.28
N VAL A 62 0.31 2.44 5.48
CA VAL A 62 0.24 3.17 6.75
C VAL A 62 1.15 2.56 7.79
N GLU A 63 1.91 3.42 8.46
CA GLU A 63 2.71 3.12 9.65
C GLU A 63 2.18 3.96 10.82
N ASP A 64 1.92 3.33 11.96
CA ASP A 64 1.67 4.00 13.23
C ASP A 64 2.95 3.97 14.08
N HIS A 65 3.42 5.11 14.55
CA HIS A 65 4.68 5.27 15.28
C HIS A 65 4.46 5.41 16.79
N GLU A 66 5.46 5.03 17.58
CA GLU A 66 5.41 5.04 19.06
C GLU A 66 5.13 6.44 19.62
N ASP A 67 5.62 7.49 18.95
CA ASP A 67 5.38 8.89 19.31
C ASP A 67 3.96 9.40 18.99
N GLY A 68 3.09 8.52 18.49
CA GLY A 68 1.72 8.81 18.10
C GLY A 68 1.60 9.47 16.73
N THR A 69 2.70 9.63 16.00
CA THR A 69 2.65 10.11 14.61
C THR A 69 2.25 8.98 13.66
N ARG A 70 1.72 9.38 12.51
CA ARG A 70 1.34 8.47 11.42
C ARG A 70 2.10 8.85 10.17
N TRP A 71 2.66 7.83 9.53
CA TRP A 71 3.28 7.96 8.22
C TRP A 71 2.44 7.19 7.21
N GLU A 72 2.01 7.84 6.14
CA GLU A 72 1.17 7.22 5.13
C GLU A 72 1.39 7.75 3.73
N CYS A 73 1.22 6.88 2.75
CA CYS A 73 1.23 7.21 1.33
C CYS A 73 0.21 6.35 0.56
N ARG A 74 -0.21 6.82 -0.61
CA ARG A 74 -1.25 6.13 -1.40
C ARG A 74 -0.97 6.16 -2.90
N TRP A 75 -1.21 5.04 -3.57
CA TRP A 75 -1.22 4.95 -5.03
C TRP A 75 -2.67 4.83 -5.48
N ASP A 76 -3.16 5.88 -6.12
CA ASP A 76 -4.55 6.00 -6.49
C ASP A 76 -4.69 6.11 -8.00
N ARG A 77 -5.62 5.32 -8.55
CA ARG A 77 -6.11 5.45 -9.91
C ARG A 77 -7.61 5.56 -9.88
N HIS A 78 -8.13 6.74 -10.16
CA HIS A 78 -9.57 6.97 -10.21
C HIS A 78 -9.91 8.12 -11.17
N PRO A 79 -11.16 8.21 -11.66
CA PRO A 79 -11.60 9.35 -12.44
C PRO A 79 -11.37 10.66 -11.66
N ASN A 80 -10.81 11.66 -12.32
CA ASN A 80 -10.68 13.01 -11.81
C ASN A 80 -10.88 14.00 -12.97
N THR A 81 -11.46 15.17 -12.68
CA THR A 81 -11.76 16.20 -13.67
C THR A 81 -10.57 17.12 -13.97
N HIS A 82 -9.47 17.05 -13.18
CA HIS A 82 -8.41 18.08 -13.22
C HIS A 82 -6.95 17.56 -13.21
N ASN A 83 -6.66 16.25 -13.19
CA ASN A 83 -5.29 15.72 -13.18
C ASN A 83 -5.12 14.43 -14.02
N THR A 84 -3.91 13.86 -14.02
CA THR A 84 -3.69 12.52 -14.53
C THR A 84 -4.44 11.50 -13.66
N ARG A 85 -5.10 10.54 -14.30
CA ARG A 85 -5.96 9.53 -13.62
C ARG A 85 -5.21 8.74 -12.55
N LEU A 86 -3.89 8.63 -12.66
CA LEU A 86 -2.99 7.86 -11.81
C LEU A 86 -2.07 8.82 -11.05
N HIS A 87 -2.11 8.79 -9.72
CA HIS A 87 -1.35 9.72 -8.89
C HIS A 87 -0.89 9.06 -7.60
N PHE A 88 0.14 9.66 -7.01
CA PHE A 88 0.72 9.25 -5.75
C PHE A 88 0.44 10.32 -4.69
N HIS A 89 -0.16 9.91 -3.58
CA HIS A 89 -0.28 10.71 -2.38
C HIS A 89 0.99 10.55 -1.55
N GLU A 90 1.71 11.64 -1.39
CA GLU A 90 3.06 11.64 -0.84
C GLU A 90 3.06 11.51 0.69
N PRO A 91 4.03 10.76 1.24
CA PRO A 91 4.26 10.75 2.68
C PRO A 91 4.79 12.09 3.20
N PRO A 92 4.72 12.33 4.51
CA PRO A 92 4.21 11.44 5.55
C PRO A 92 2.69 11.48 5.74
N SER A 93 1.98 12.44 5.14
CA SER A 93 0.57 12.72 5.46
C SER A 93 -0.41 12.37 4.35
N ALA A 94 0.04 11.82 3.22
CA ALA A 94 -0.77 11.58 2.02
C ALA A 94 -1.50 12.84 1.48
N THR A 95 -1.06 14.05 1.85
CA THR A 95 -1.69 15.32 1.44
C THR A 95 -1.07 15.91 0.18
N GLY A 96 0.24 15.72 -0.03
CA GLY A 96 0.90 16.05 -1.29
C GLY A 96 0.44 15.09 -2.38
N VAL A 97 0.23 15.57 -3.60
CA VAL A 97 -0.18 14.73 -4.72
C VAL A 97 0.72 15.00 -5.91
N THR A 98 1.31 13.93 -6.45
CA THR A 98 2.10 13.97 -7.68
C THR A 98 1.52 13.03 -8.73
N ASP A 99 1.60 13.45 -9.99
CA ASP A 99 1.23 12.58 -11.11
C ASP A 99 2.18 11.38 -11.15
N LEU A 100 1.63 10.19 -11.42
CA LEU A 100 2.38 8.95 -11.46
C LEU A 100 2.21 8.31 -12.83
N ASP A 101 3.32 7.88 -13.42
CA ASP A 101 3.34 7.05 -14.62
C ASP A 101 3.85 5.66 -14.26
N LEU A 102 3.09 4.63 -14.63
CA LEU A 102 3.45 3.24 -14.40
C LEU A 102 3.63 2.54 -15.74
N PRO A 103 4.70 1.75 -15.92
CA PRO A 103 4.97 1.06 -17.18
C PRO A 103 3.90 0.01 -17.53
N SER A 104 3.15 -0.46 -16.52
CA SER A 104 2.05 -1.38 -16.66
C SER A 104 0.99 -1.12 -15.59
N LEU A 105 -0.27 -1.31 -15.97
CA LEU A 105 -1.43 -1.27 -15.07
C LEU A 105 -1.94 -2.67 -14.72
N HIS A 106 -1.21 -3.72 -15.10
CA HIS A 106 -1.55 -5.07 -14.67
C HIS A 106 -1.43 -5.18 -13.14
N PRO A 107 -2.38 -5.82 -12.43
CA PRO A 107 -2.39 -5.83 -10.97
C PRO A 107 -1.08 -6.30 -10.32
N LEU A 108 -0.40 -7.28 -10.92
CA LEU A 108 0.86 -7.79 -10.38
C LEU A 108 2.03 -6.82 -10.58
N ASP A 109 2.02 -6.04 -11.65
CA ASP A 109 3.08 -5.06 -11.92
C ASP A 109 2.92 -3.87 -10.96
N VAL A 110 1.69 -3.39 -10.79
CA VAL A 110 1.36 -2.34 -9.80
C VAL A 110 1.72 -2.79 -8.39
N TYR A 111 1.33 -4.01 -8.01
CA TYR A 111 1.71 -4.60 -6.71
C TYR A 111 3.23 -4.65 -6.52
N SER A 112 3.97 -5.08 -7.55
CA SER A 112 5.44 -5.16 -7.47
C SER A 112 6.07 -3.78 -7.30
N THR A 113 5.54 -2.75 -7.97
CA THR A 113 5.98 -1.36 -7.77
C THR A 113 5.72 -0.88 -6.34
N VAL A 114 4.55 -1.18 -5.79
CA VAL A 114 4.21 -0.80 -4.41
C VAL A 114 5.12 -1.49 -3.41
N LEU A 115 5.33 -2.80 -3.53
CA LEU A 115 6.21 -3.52 -2.60
C LEU A 115 7.65 -3.02 -2.66
N ALA A 116 8.19 -2.78 -3.86
CA ALA A 116 9.52 -2.20 -3.99
C ALA A 116 9.61 -0.83 -3.29
N ALA A 117 8.57 0.00 -3.37
CA ALA A 117 8.54 1.28 -2.66
C ALA A 117 8.52 1.11 -1.13
N ILE A 118 7.81 0.10 -0.62
CA ILE A 118 7.79 -0.24 0.81
C ILE A 118 9.16 -0.77 1.26
N GLU A 119 9.81 -1.63 0.47
CA GLU A 119 11.17 -2.12 0.74
C GLU A 119 12.19 -0.96 0.83
N ASN A 120 12.13 -0.01 -0.09
CA ASN A 120 12.96 1.21 -0.02
C ASN A 120 12.67 2.04 1.24
N ARG A 121 11.41 2.10 1.68
CA ARG A 121 11.02 2.76 2.93
C ARG A 121 11.60 2.05 4.14
N LEU A 122 11.56 0.71 4.19
CA LEU A 122 12.20 -0.10 5.22
C LEU A 122 13.71 0.17 5.28
N GLU A 123 14.40 0.18 4.13
CA GLU A 123 15.83 0.52 4.08
C GLU A 123 16.12 1.92 4.66
N THR A 124 15.27 2.89 4.35
CA THR A 124 15.39 4.27 4.87
C THR A 124 15.18 4.32 6.39
N LEU A 125 14.20 3.58 6.91
CA LEU A 125 13.94 3.48 8.35
C LEU A 125 15.14 2.92 9.10
N TRP A 126 15.70 1.81 8.62
CA TRP A 126 16.85 1.17 9.23
C TRP A 126 18.15 1.99 9.08
N SER A 127 18.29 2.77 8.02
CA SER A 127 19.45 3.65 7.81
C SER A 127 19.41 4.93 8.65
N ALA A 128 18.24 5.30 9.18
CA ALA A 128 18.05 6.49 10.01
C ALA A 128 18.23 6.21 11.51
N MET A 129 18.51 4.96 11.90
CA MET A 129 18.88 4.55 13.26
C MET A 129 20.38 4.71 13.51
#